data_AF-B3G189-F1
#
_entry.id   AF-B3G189-F1
#
_cell.length_a   1.000
_cell.length_b   1.000
_cell.length_c   1.000
_cell.angle_alpha   90.00
_cell.angle_beta   90.00
_cell.angle_gamma   90.00
#
_symmetry.space_group_name_H-M   'P 1'
#
loop_
_entity.id
_entity.type
_entity.pdbx_description
1 polymer ?
#
loop_
_entity_poly.entity_id
_entity_poly.type
_entity_poly.pdbx_seq_one_letter_code
_entity_poly.pdbx_strand_id
1 'polypeptide(L)'
;MNTEQFIRNAAARGLSRRATRLALGIGPWVFREMLTLMPDIEWPARGCSADHQRANEQKRGRCTPAQAAALERAHERWSESRRFTVDGVTGTIAELVEHFQSPVHATTVRRRVAAGMSLRDALLTPRQQPKPGRRHPWNRSRQEHA
;
A
#
# COMPACT_ATOMS: atom_id res chain seq x y z
N MET A 1 13.40 32.29 30.93
CA MET A 1 12.55 31.09 30.75
C MET A 1 13.30 29.90 31.33
N ASN A 2 12.71 29.17 32.28
CA ASN A 2 13.35 28.02 32.92
C ASN A 2 13.42 26.83 31.95
N THR A 3 14.43 25.97 32.05
CA THR A 3 14.63 24.80 31.20
C THR A 3 13.46 23.83 31.27
N GLU A 4 12.89 23.59 32.45
CA GLU A 4 11.68 22.77 32.59
C GLU A 4 10.49 23.36 31.81
N GLN A 5 10.25 24.67 31.96
CA GLN A 5 9.17 25.36 31.24
C GLN A 5 9.37 25.28 29.72
N PHE A 6 10.62 25.35 29.26
CA PHE A 6 10.96 25.14 27.84
C PHE A 6 10.58 23.73 27.37
N ILE A 7 10.93 22.70 28.15
CA ILE A 7 10.65 21.31 27.79
C ILE A 7 9.15 21.06 27.72
N ARG A 8 8.38 21.52 28.71
CA ARG A 8 6.92 21.40 28.74
C ARG A 8 6.25 22.14 27.57
N ASN A 9 6.68 23.37 27.30
CA ASN A 9 6.16 24.15 26.17
C ASN A 9 6.48 23.48 24.82
N ALA A 10 7.69 22.95 24.67
CA ALA A 10 8.10 22.24 23.46
C ALA A 10 7.26 20.97 23.23
N ALA A 11 7.04 20.18 24.27
CA ALA A 11 6.20 18.99 24.21
C ALA A 11 4.74 19.34 23.87
N ALA A 12 4.16 20.35 24.52
CA ALA A 12 2.81 20.85 24.23
C ALA A 12 2.66 21.36 22.78
N ARG A 13 3.72 21.89 22.19
CA ARG A 13 3.78 22.30 20.77
C ARG A 13 3.97 21.12 19.80
N GLY A 14 4.03 19.89 20.29
CA GLY A 14 4.22 18.68 19.50
C GLY A 14 5.66 18.50 18.98
N LEU A 15 6.65 19.14 19.59
CA LEU A 15 8.06 18.90 19.24
C LEU A 15 8.53 17.54 19.74
N SER A 16 9.51 16.97 19.05
CA SER A 16 10.11 15.71 19.47
C SER A 16 11.11 15.91 20.62
N ARG A 17 11.30 14.90 21.46
CA ARG A 17 12.37 14.84 22.48
C ARG A 17 13.74 15.22 21.91
N ARG A 18 14.02 14.76 20.69
CA ARG A 18 15.28 15.06 19.97
C ARG A 18 15.40 16.54 19.64
N ALA A 19 14.36 17.16 19.11
CA ALA A 19 14.38 18.57 18.75
C ALA A 19 14.50 19.47 19.98
N THR A 20 13.74 19.17 21.04
CA THR A 20 13.84 19.90 22.32
C THR A 20 15.24 19.82 22.90
N ARG A 21 15.84 18.62 22.92
CA ARG A 21 17.22 18.41 23.37
C ARG A 21 18.22 19.24 22.56
N LEU A 22 18.10 19.21 21.23
CA LEU A 22 19.00 19.95 20.35
C LEU A 22 18.87 21.46 20.55
N ALA A 23 17.65 21.97 20.74
CA ALA A 23 17.40 23.38 21.00
C ALA A 23 17.98 23.84 22.35
N LEU A 24 18.02 22.95 23.34
CA LEU A 24 18.69 23.18 24.64
C LEU A 24 20.21 23.02 24.57
N GLY A 25 20.77 22.49 23.48
CA GLY A 25 22.22 22.27 23.33
C GLY A 25 22.81 21.18 24.22
N ILE A 26 21.97 20.30 24.79
CA ILE A 26 22.40 19.30 25.79
C ILE A 26 22.54 17.89 25.22
N GLY A 27 23.36 17.07 25.87
CA GLY A 27 23.54 15.66 25.53
C GLY A 27 22.29 14.81 25.80
N PRO A 28 22.13 13.65 25.11
CA PRO A 28 20.97 12.77 25.27
C PRO A 28 20.86 12.16 26.67
N TRP A 29 21.99 11.93 27.35
CA TRP A 29 22.02 11.41 28.72
C TRP A 29 21.51 12.42 29.73
N VAL A 30 22.04 13.65 29.69
CA VAL A 30 21.57 14.76 30.55
C VAL A 30 20.08 14.99 30.36
N PHE A 31 19.60 14.99 29.12
CA PHE A 31 18.17 15.16 28.85
C PHE A 31 17.31 14.03 29.40
N ARG A 32 17.79 12.78 29.34
CA ARG A 32 17.08 11.64 29.94
C ARG A 32 16.97 11.80 31.45
N GLU A 33 18.06 12.16 32.14
CA GLU A 33 18.05 12.44 33.58
C GLU A 33 17.03 13.51 33.93
N MET A 34 17.00 14.62 33.18
CA MET A 34 16.01 15.67 33.38
C MET A 34 14.58 15.16 33.25
N LEU A 35 14.29 14.28 32.27
CA LEU A 35 12.96 13.68 32.11
C LEU A 35 12.57 12.77 33.27
N THR A 36 13.51 12.17 34.00
CA THR A 36 13.18 11.39 35.21
C THR A 36 12.61 12.26 36.33
N LEU A 37 13.05 13.51 36.40
CA LEU A 37 12.58 14.51 37.36
C LEU A 37 11.26 15.18 36.91
N MET A 38 10.79 14.91 35.69
CA MET A 38 9.58 15.48 35.09
C MET A 38 8.73 14.40 34.41
N PRO A 39 8.11 13.48 35.17
CA PRO A 39 7.40 12.33 34.59
C PRO A 39 6.12 12.73 33.82
N ASP A 40 5.47 13.84 34.19
CA ASP A 40 4.17 14.24 33.66
C ASP A 40 4.25 15.03 32.34
N ILE A 41 5.15 14.65 31.44
CA ILE A 41 5.29 15.28 30.13
C ILE A 41 4.83 14.31 29.04
N GLU A 42 3.69 14.62 28.44
CA GLU A 42 3.20 13.92 27.26
C GLU A 42 3.99 14.35 26.03
N TRP A 43 4.64 13.39 25.40
CA TRP A 43 5.35 13.60 24.15
C TRP A 43 4.53 13.05 22.99
N PRO A 44 4.61 13.66 21.79
CA PRO A 44 3.97 13.11 20.61
C PRO A 44 4.46 11.69 20.35
N ALA A 45 3.53 10.82 19.95
CA ALA A 45 3.84 9.45 19.56
C ALA A 45 4.86 9.40 18.41
N ARG A 46 5.50 8.24 18.23
CA ARG A 46 6.46 8.03 17.15
C ARG A 46 5.82 8.35 15.79
N GLY A 47 6.44 9.25 15.03
CA GLY A 47 5.95 9.69 13.73
C GLY A 47 4.93 10.84 13.77
N CYS A 48 4.46 11.23 14.96
CA CYS A 48 3.44 12.28 15.12
C CYS A 48 4.02 13.66 15.47
N SER A 49 5.32 13.77 15.78
CA SER A 49 5.93 15.06 16.11
C SER A 49 5.90 16.03 14.93
N ALA A 50 5.78 17.33 15.20
CA ALA A 50 5.76 18.40 14.21
C ALA A 50 6.98 18.36 13.27
N ASP A 51 8.18 18.04 13.78
CA ASP A 51 9.38 17.87 12.95
C ASP A 51 9.25 16.75 11.92
N HIS A 52 8.63 15.63 12.34
CA HIS A 52 8.40 14.47 11.48
C HIS A 52 7.37 14.80 10.39
N GLN A 53 6.27 15.46 10.77
CA GLN A 53 5.25 15.91 9.83
C GLN A 53 5.86 16.88 8.81
N ARG A 54 6.61 17.89 9.27
CA ARG A 54 7.33 18.84 8.40
C ARG A 54 8.32 18.14 7.47
N ALA A 55 9.09 17.18 7.98
CA ALA A 55 10.04 16.42 7.15
C ALA A 55 9.32 15.56 6.08
N ASN A 56 8.15 15.00 6.40
CA ASN A 56 7.34 14.26 5.43
C ASN A 56 6.70 15.18 4.40
N GLU A 57 6.22 16.35 4.82
CA GLU A 57 5.66 17.37 3.94
C GLU A 57 6.72 17.89 2.94
N GLN A 58 7.95 18.14 3.41
CA GLN A 58 9.07 18.51 2.53
C GLN A 58 9.42 17.45 1.48
N LYS A 59 9.16 16.17 1.79
CA LYS A 59 9.35 15.05 0.87
C LYS A 59 8.13 14.81 -0.03
N ARG A 60 6.96 15.36 0.32
CA ARG A 60 5.72 15.14 -0.40
C ARG A 60 5.84 15.65 -1.83
N GLY A 61 5.44 14.81 -2.79
CA GLY A 61 5.50 15.15 -4.21
C GLY A 61 6.91 15.14 -4.82
N ARG A 62 7.97 14.86 -4.04
CA ARG A 62 9.33 14.69 -4.58
C ARG A 62 9.64 13.20 -4.71
N CYS A 63 9.77 12.72 -5.95
CA CYS A 63 10.36 11.42 -6.25
C CYS A 63 11.78 11.67 -6.75
N THR A 64 12.78 11.27 -5.97
CA THR A 64 14.18 11.35 -6.43
C THR A 64 14.41 10.34 -7.56
N PRO A 65 15.34 10.59 -8.50
CA PRO A 65 15.66 9.62 -9.54
C PRO A 65 16.04 8.23 -9.01
N ALA A 66 16.73 8.18 -7.86
CA ALA A 66 17.07 6.93 -7.19
C ALA A 66 15.83 6.18 -6.65
N GLN A 67 14.83 6.90 -6.14
CA GLN A 67 13.56 6.31 -5.71
C GLN A 67 12.75 5.81 -6.90
N ALA A 68 12.69 6.57 -8.01
CA ALA A 68 12.05 6.12 -9.24
C ALA A 68 12.69 4.84 -9.77
N ALA A 69 14.03 4.81 -9.87
CA ALA A 69 14.76 3.61 -10.29
C ALA A 69 14.58 2.42 -9.33
N ALA A 70 14.38 2.66 -8.03
CA ALA A 70 14.08 1.62 -7.07
C ALA A 70 12.66 1.06 -7.23
N LEU A 71 11.69 1.92 -7.56
CA LEU A 71 10.32 1.50 -7.89
C LEU A 71 10.28 0.67 -9.18
N GLU A 72 11.01 1.08 -10.22
CA GLU A 72 11.13 0.31 -11.46
C GLU A 72 11.74 -1.08 -11.20
N ARG A 73 12.86 -1.14 -10.47
CA ARG A 73 13.46 -2.44 -10.07
C ARG A 73 12.50 -3.32 -9.27
N ALA A 74 11.67 -2.72 -8.41
CA ALA A 74 10.65 -3.46 -7.69
C ALA A 74 9.56 -3.99 -8.64
N HIS A 75 9.13 -3.17 -9.60
CA HIS A 75 8.15 -3.54 -10.61
C HIS A 75 8.66 -4.66 -11.53
N GLU A 76 9.91 -4.57 -12.01
CA GLU A 76 10.59 -5.60 -12.79
C GLU A 76 10.61 -6.94 -12.03
N ARG A 77 11.07 -6.94 -10.77
CA ARG A 77 11.09 -8.13 -9.93
C ARG A 77 9.70 -8.73 -9.74
N TRP A 78 8.68 -7.88 -9.56
CA TRP A 78 7.30 -8.33 -9.42
C TRP A 78 6.76 -8.94 -10.71
N SER A 79 7.07 -8.33 -11.86
CA SER A 79 6.73 -8.85 -13.18
C SER A 79 7.39 -10.20 -13.42
N GLU A 80 8.69 -10.31 -13.13
CA GLU A 80 9.48 -11.53 -13.28
C GLU A 80 8.91 -12.70 -12.46
N SER A 81 8.60 -12.46 -11.17
CA SER A 81 7.98 -13.47 -10.31
C SER A 81 6.61 -13.97 -10.79
N ARG A 82 5.99 -13.25 -11.73
CA ARG A 82 4.67 -13.53 -12.31
C ARG A 82 4.76 -13.91 -13.78
N ARG A 83 5.94 -14.29 -14.26
CA ARG A 83 6.10 -14.93 -15.56
C ARG A 83 5.77 -16.40 -15.44
N PHE A 84 4.98 -16.87 -16.38
CA PHE A 84 4.57 -18.27 -16.47
C PHE A 84 4.90 -18.79 -17.86
N THR A 85 5.28 -20.05 -17.95
CA THR A 85 5.52 -20.74 -19.21
C THR A 85 4.35 -21.67 -19.51
N VAL A 86 3.71 -21.49 -20.67
CA VAL A 86 2.60 -22.30 -21.16
C VAL A 86 2.88 -22.66 -22.62
N ASP A 87 2.89 -23.95 -22.94
CA ASP A 87 3.11 -24.49 -24.30
C ASP A 87 4.34 -23.86 -25.01
N GLY A 88 5.43 -23.63 -24.27
CA GLY A 88 6.69 -23.06 -24.78
C GLY A 88 6.75 -21.52 -24.81
N VAL A 89 5.64 -20.85 -24.52
CA VAL A 89 5.56 -19.37 -24.48
C VAL A 89 5.68 -18.90 -23.04
N THR A 90 6.60 -17.97 -22.78
CA THR A 90 6.81 -17.42 -21.43
C THR A 90 6.42 -15.95 -21.38
N GLY A 91 5.48 -15.62 -20.50
CA GLY A 91 5.02 -14.25 -20.31
C GLY A 91 4.17 -14.08 -19.06
N THR A 92 3.73 -12.87 -18.81
CA THR A 92 2.72 -12.60 -17.78
C THR A 92 1.35 -13.15 -18.21
N ILE A 93 0.42 -13.35 -17.28
CA ILE A 93 -0.94 -13.80 -17.62
C ILE A 93 -1.62 -12.88 -18.68
N ALA A 94 -1.34 -11.57 -18.67
CA ALA A 94 -1.88 -10.65 -19.67
C ALA A 94 -1.30 -10.93 -21.06
N GLU A 95 0.03 -11.03 -21.15
CA GLU A 95 0.74 -11.38 -22.39
C GLU A 95 0.29 -12.73 -22.94
N LEU A 96 0.09 -13.73 -22.08
CA LEU A 96 -0.39 -15.06 -22.48
C LEU A 96 -1.85 -15.03 -22.97
N VAL A 97 -2.71 -14.21 -22.35
CA VAL A 97 -4.09 -14.02 -22.82
C VAL A 97 -4.12 -13.42 -24.23
N GLU A 98 -3.25 -12.44 -24.50
CA GLU A 98 -3.12 -11.83 -25.83
C GLU A 98 -2.53 -12.81 -26.85
N HIS A 99 -1.43 -13.49 -26.48
CA HIS A 99 -0.73 -14.43 -27.36
C HIS A 99 -1.61 -15.61 -27.80
N PHE A 100 -2.31 -16.24 -26.85
CA PHE A 100 -3.20 -17.37 -27.13
C PHE A 100 -4.61 -16.93 -27.57
N GLN A 101 -4.84 -15.62 -27.75
CA GLN A 101 -6.16 -15.04 -28.07
C GLN A 101 -7.27 -15.64 -27.18
N SER A 102 -7.02 -15.65 -25.87
CA SER A 102 -7.85 -16.37 -24.93
C SER A 102 -9.31 -15.85 -24.98
N PRO A 103 -10.31 -16.75 -24.95
CA PRO A 103 -11.72 -16.36 -24.87
C PRO A 103 -12.10 -15.70 -23.54
N VAL A 104 -11.16 -15.55 -22.59
CA VAL A 104 -11.39 -14.93 -21.29
C VAL A 104 -10.32 -13.90 -20.93
N HIS A 105 -10.75 -12.85 -20.22
CA HIS A 105 -9.83 -11.82 -19.73
C HIS A 105 -8.90 -12.34 -18.62
N ALA A 106 -7.71 -11.73 -18.48
CA ALA A 106 -6.68 -12.08 -17.48
C ALA A 106 -7.21 -12.21 -16.04
N THR A 107 -8.17 -11.38 -15.65
CA THR A 107 -8.82 -11.46 -14.32
C THR A 107 -9.52 -12.81 -14.11
N THR A 108 -10.18 -13.32 -15.15
CA THR A 108 -10.86 -14.63 -15.10
C THR A 108 -9.85 -15.76 -15.03
N VAL A 109 -8.76 -15.66 -15.79
CA VAL A 109 -7.66 -16.64 -15.74
C VAL A 109 -7.08 -16.72 -14.33
N ARG A 110 -6.73 -15.59 -13.72
CA ARG A 110 -6.25 -15.54 -12.32
C ARG A 110 -7.20 -16.21 -11.34
N ARG A 111 -8.51 -15.92 -11.46
CA ARG A 111 -9.53 -16.53 -10.60
C ARG A 111 -9.60 -18.05 -10.77
N ARG A 112 -9.50 -18.55 -12.01
CA ARG A 112 -9.50 -19.99 -12.31
C ARG A 112 -8.28 -20.69 -11.74
N VAL A 113 -7.10 -20.09 -11.90
CA VAL A 113 -5.85 -20.60 -11.33
C VAL A 113 -5.91 -20.63 -9.80
N ALA A 114 -6.44 -19.58 -9.17
CA ALA A 114 -6.67 -19.55 -7.72
C ALA A 114 -7.68 -20.61 -7.25
N ALA A 115 -8.61 -21.04 -8.12
CA ALA A 115 -9.54 -22.14 -7.86
C ALA A 115 -8.94 -23.53 -8.16
N GLY A 116 -7.64 -23.62 -8.48
CA GLY A 116 -6.93 -24.88 -8.73
C GLY A 116 -6.93 -25.35 -10.19
N MET A 117 -7.42 -24.55 -11.13
CA MET A 117 -7.34 -24.88 -12.56
C MET A 117 -5.90 -24.67 -13.07
N SER A 118 -5.43 -25.55 -13.95
CA SER A 118 -4.14 -25.34 -14.61
C SER A 118 -4.15 -24.03 -15.40
N LEU A 119 -3.00 -23.35 -15.52
CA LEU A 119 -2.93 -22.09 -16.25
C LEU A 119 -3.30 -22.26 -17.73
N ARG A 120 -2.89 -23.38 -18.34
CA ARG A 120 -3.22 -23.75 -19.71
C ARG A 120 -4.74 -23.87 -19.90
N ASP A 121 -5.41 -24.65 -19.06
CA ASP A 121 -6.86 -24.82 -19.15
C ASP A 121 -7.60 -23.53 -18.83
N ALA A 122 -7.07 -22.73 -17.90
CA ALA A 122 -7.64 -21.43 -17.56
C ALA A 122 -7.63 -20.45 -18.74
N LEU A 123 -6.61 -20.52 -19.60
CA LEU A 123 -6.50 -19.73 -20.83
C LEU A 123 -7.42 -20.25 -21.93
N LEU A 124 -7.53 -21.56 -22.12
CA LEU A 124 -8.25 -22.13 -23.27
C LEU A 124 -9.75 -22.33 -23.03
N THR A 125 -10.18 -22.46 -21.78
CA THR A 125 -11.59 -22.72 -21.46
C THR A 125 -12.46 -21.47 -21.72
N PRO A 126 -13.49 -21.53 -22.58
CA PRO A 126 -14.39 -20.40 -22.80
C PRO A 126 -15.11 -19.96 -21.52
N ARG A 127 -15.59 -18.73 -21.47
CA ARG A 127 -16.44 -18.28 -20.37
C ARG A 127 -17.74 -19.10 -20.38
N GLN A 128 -18.01 -19.84 -19.30
CA GLN A 128 -19.32 -20.44 -19.14
C GLN A 128 -20.35 -19.32 -18.98
N GLN A 129 -21.41 -19.38 -19.79
CA GLN A 129 -22.58 -18.53 -19.62
C GLN A 129 -23.08 -18.71 -18.18
N PRO A 130 -23.34 -17.62 -17.44
CA PRO A 130 -23.99 -17.76 -16.15
C PRO A 130 -25.29 -18.51 -16.36
N LYS A 131 -25.55 -19.55 -15.55
CA LYS A 131 -26.86 -20.22 -15.55
C LYS A 131 -27.93 -19.14 -15.47
N PRO A 132 -29.01 -19.21 -16.28
CA PRO A 132 -30.05 -18.20 -16.26
C PRO A 132 -30.48 -18.02 -14.81
N GLY A 133 -30.17 -16.84 -14.25
CA GLY A 133 -30.51 -16.53 -12.87
C GLY A 133 -32.02 -16.67 -12.71
N ARG A 134 -32.49 -17.14 -11.55
CA ARG A 134 -33.91 -17.04 -11.23
C ARG A 134 -34.32 -15.59 -11.43
N ARG A 135 -35.25 -15.33 -12.36
CA ARG A 135 -35.77 -13.99 -12.61
C ARG A 135 -36.33 -13.46 -11.28
N HIS A 136 -35.86 -12.30 -10.86
CA HIS A 136 -36.34 -11.70 -9.63
C HIS A 136 -37.85 -11.40 -9.76
N PRO A 137 -38.69 -11.71 -8.75
CA PRO A 137 -40.15 -11.58 -8.81
C PRO A 137 -40.71 -10.30 -9.45
N TRP A 138 -40.05 -9.15 -9.29
CA TRP A 138 -40.49 -7.86 -9.85
C TRP A 138 -40.37 -7.73 -11.38
N ASN A 139 -39.66 -8.65 -12.05
CA ASN A 139 -39.57 -8.66 -13.52
C ASN A 139 -40.68 -9.49 -14.20
N ARG A 140 -41.62 -10.06 -13.43
CA ARG A 140 -42.72 -10.91 -13.97
C ARG A 140 -43.92 -10.09 -14.45
N SER A 141 -44.20 -8.94 -13.83
CA SER A 141 -45.38 -8.12 -14.07
C SER A 141 -45.36 -7.27 -15.35
N ARG A 142 -44.26 -7.26 -16.12
CA ARG A 142 -44.11 -6.43 -17.33
C ARG A 142 -44.56 -7.08 -18.64
N GLN A 143 -44.97 -8.35 -18.63
CA GLN A 143 -45.35 -9.08 -19.85
C GLN A 143 -46.84 -9.42 -19.96
N GLU A 144 -47.66 -9.18 -18.93
CA GLU A 144 -49.10 -9.50 -18.98
C GLU A 144 -49.95 -8.41 -19.68
N HIS A 145 -49.31 -7.41 -20.30
CA HIS A 145 -49.97 -6.30 -21.00
C HIS A 145 -49.50 -6.10 -22.46
N ALA A 146 -48.98 -7.14 -23.11
CA ALA A 146 -48.64 -7.11 -24.54
C ALA A 146 -49.57 -8.02 -25.35
#